data_AF-D3B4V0-F1
#
_entry.id   AF-D3B4V0-F1
#
_cell.length_a   1.000
_cell.length_b   1.000
_cell.length_c   1.000
_cell.angle_alpha   90.00
_cell.angle_beta   90.00
_cell.angle_gamma   90.00
#
_symmetry.space_group_name_H-M   'P 1'
#
loop_
_entity.id
_entity.type
_entity.pdbx_description
1 polymer ?
#
loop_
_entity_poly.entity_id
_entity_poly.type
_entity_poly.pdbx_seq_one_letter_code
_entity_poly.pdbx_strand_id
1 'polypeptide(L)'
;MLTKDHNRDSLLKLTKDQLFQICLDNNITVKKSTKKSLIIDDIIKIKEDRGCLQKKLVDDNPFHRSLPVLIITKILEYCWRISTSDRVTPLIAYEEALKLTLINKRFYGIVSRMFNNVKLSSTVTTSRMGELHKRLSSVWCPIKHIVKLQVEIPIFEQLMKQPSVHLTHMLSTVEKLFIYQDYKWGHITETSIKTFVTIATNLHSLSLYCTSVCVF
;
A
#
# COMPACT_ATOMS: atom_id res chain seq x y z
N MET A 1 -32.80 -0.08 11.06
CA MET A 1 -32.20 1.09 10.38
C MET A 1 -33.31 2.14 10.21
N LEU A 2 -33.18 3.35 10.77
CA LEU A 2 -34.21 4.40 10.64
C LEU A 2 -34.46 4.70 9.15
N THR A 3 -35.63 4.33 8.62
CA THR A 3 -36.01 4.60 7.23
C THR A 3 -36.63 5.99 7.09
N LYS A 4 -36.82 6.41 5.82
CA LYS A 4 -37.32 7.73 5.45
C LYS A 4 -38.67 8.08 6.12
N ASP A 5 -39.47 7.06 6.46
CA ASP A 5 -40.88 7.20 6.88
C ASP A 5 -41.12 7.54 8.37
N HIS A 6 -40.08 7.57 9.20
CA HIS A 6 -40.25 7.99 10.60
C HIS A 6 -40.31 9.53 10.73
N ASN A 7 -41.47 10.12 10.48
CA ASN A 7 -41.77 11.51 10.81
C ASN A 7 -42.28 11.65 12.26
N ARG A 8 -42.28 12.86 12.81
CA ARG A 8 -42.69 13.10 14.22
C ARG A 8 -44.06 12.52 14.54
N ASP A 9 -45.03 12.64 13.63
CA ASP A 9 -46.39 12.14 13.81
C ASP A 9 -46.49 10.62 13.87
N SER A 10 -45.65 9.92 13.11
CA SER A 10 -45.53 8.45 13.16
C SER A 10 -44.91 8.00 14.49
N LEU A 11 -43.90 8.72 15.00
CA LEU A 11 -43.23 8.42 16.27
C LEU A 11 -44.15 8.67 17.47
N LEU A 12 -45.05 9.65 17.39
CA LEU A 12 -46.05 9.92 18.43
C LEU A 12 -47.02 8.75 18.64
N LYS A 13 -47.33 7.99 17.58
CA LYS A 13 -48.23 6.83 17.63
C LYS A 13 -47.60 5.59 18.29
N LEU A 14 -46.27 5.55 18.42
CA LEU A 14 -45.55 4.41 18.99
C LEU A 14 -45.60 4.39 20.53
N THR A 15 -45.53 3.20 21.11
CA THR A 15 -45.41 3.05 22.57
C THR A 15 -43.99 3.43 23.02
N LYS A 16 -43.83 3.71 24.32
CA LYS A 16 -42.51 4.04 24.90
C LYS A 16 -41.50 2.91 24.67
N ASP A 17 -41.93 1.66 24.81
CA ASP A 17 -41.07 0.48 24.61
C ASP A 17 -40.64 0.31 23.14
N GLN A 18 -41.55 0.58 22.19
CA GLN A 18 -41.21 0.58 20.77
C GLN A 18 -40.16 1.67 20.44
N LEU A 19 -40.30 2.85 21.03
CA LEU A 19 -39.31 3.92 20.87
C LEU A 19 -37.95 3.56 21.48
N PHE A 20 -37.93 2.86 22.63
CA PHE A 20 -36.69 2.34 23.20
C PHE A 20 -36.03 1.31 22.29
N GLN A 21 -36.80 0.39 21.70
CA GLN A 21 -36.25 -0.58 20.77
C GLN A 21 -35.63 0.10 19.56
N ILE A 22 -36.28 1.12 19.00
CA ILE A 22 -35.72 1.93 17.91
C ILE A 22 -34.39 2.58 18.34
N CYS A 23 -34.30 3.10 19.57
CA CYS A 23 -33.06 3.66 20.08
C CYS A 23 -31.95 2.61 20.19
N LEU A 24 -32.25 1.42 20.71
CA LEU A 24 -31.29 0.32 20.81
C LEU A 24 -30.79 -0.11 19.42
N ASP A 25 -31.72 -0.32 18.48
CA ASP A 25 -31.41 -0.74 17.11
C ASP A 25 -30.57 0.29 16.34
N ASN A 26 -30.53 1.54 16.79
CA ASN A 26 -29.78 2.63 16.18
C ASN A 26 -28.61 3.13 17.03
N ASN A 27 -28.24 2.43 18.11
CA ASN A 27 -27.18 2.79 19.05
C ASN A 27 -27.36 4.18 19.68
N ILE A 28 -28.60 4.55 19.99
CA ILE A 28 -28.95 5.80 20.68
C ILE A 28 -29.02 5.54 22.18
N THR A 29 -28.19 6.21 22.97
CA THR A 29 -28.19 6.08 24.43
C THR A 29 -29.32 6.88 25.06
N VAL A 30 -30.35 6.20 25.55
CA VAL A 30 -31.47 6.82 26.29
C VAL A 30 -31.73 6.08 27.60
N LYS A 31 -32.01 6.83 28.68
CA LYS A 31 -32.35 6.24 30.00
C LYS A 31 -33.79 5.75 30.00
N LYS A 32 -34.09 4.59 30.60
CA LYS A 32 -35.48 4.04 30.71
C LYS A 32 -36.49 5.02 31.33
N SER A 33 -36.05 5.88 32.25
CA SER A 33 -36.87 6.88 32.92
C SER A 33 -37.16 8.13 32.06
N THR A 34 -36.55 8.27 30.89
CA THR A 34 -36.71 9.44 30.01
C THR A 34 -38.16 9.60 29.55
N LYS A 35 -38.62 10.86 29.46
CA LYS A 35 -39.97 11.18 28.96
C LYS A 35 -40.09 10.81 27.49
N LYS A 36 -41.28 10.33 27.08
CA LYS A 36 -41.55 9.91 25.69
C LYS A 36 -41.24 11.02 24.67
N SER A 37 -41.58 12.27 24.97
CA SER A 37 -41.30 13.42 24.11
C SER A 37 -39.81 13.62 23.84
N LEU A 38 -38.97 13.52 24.88
CA LEU A 38 -37.52 13.67 24.77
C LEU A 38 -36.88 12.56 23.93
N ILE A 39 -37.38 11.32 24.06
CA ILE A 39 -36.90 10.20 23.24
C ILE A 39 -37.22 10.46 21.75
N ILE A 40 -38.41 11.00 21.45
CA ILE A 40 -38.79 11.35 20.08
C ILE A 40 -37.89 12.47 19.54
N ASP A 41 -37.62 13.50 20.36
CA ASP A 41 -36.73 14.60 19.98
C ASP A 41 -35.30 14.12 19.69
N ASP A 42 -34.76 13.21 20.52
CA ASP A 42 -33.44 12.63 20.32
C ASP A 42 -33.37 11.78 19.04
N ILE A 43 -34.41 10.98 18.75
CA ILE A 43 -34.50 10.19 17.51
C ILE A 43 -34.53 11.11 16.29
N ILE A 44 -35.31 12.19 16.33
CA ILE A 44 -35.42 13.16 15.23
C ILE A 44 -34.09 13.86 15.01
N LYS A 45 -33.47 14.38 16.08
CA LYS A 45 -32.17 15.06 16.00
C LYS A 45 -31.10 14.16 15.38
N ILE A 46 -31.01 12.91 15.82
CA ILE A 46 -30.02 11.97 15.27
C ILE A 46 -30.33 11.62 13.81
N LYS A 47 -31.61 11.52 13.44
CA LYS A 47 -32.02 11.31 12.04
C LYS A 47 -31.63 12.51 11.17
N GLU A 48 -31.83 13.73 11.65
CA GLU A 48 -31.45 14.97 10.96
C GLU A 48 -29.92 15.10 10.84
N ASP A 49 -29.18 14.82 11.91
CA ASP A 49 -27.71 14.82 11.91
C ASP A 49 -27.16 13.80 10.92
N ARG A 50 -27.72 12.58 10.90
CA ARG A 50 -27.36 11.54 9.91
C ARG A 50 -27.72 11.96 8.50
N GLY A 51 -28.88 12.57 8.29
CA GLY A 51 -29.30 13.09 6.98
C GLY A 51 -28.40 14.22 6.50
N CYS A 52 -27.98 15.12 7.40
CA CYS A 52 -27.04 16.20 7.11
C CYS A 52 -25.64 15.66 6.79
N LEU A 53 -25.15 14.68 7.56
CA LEU A 53 -23.89 13.98 7.27
C LEU A 53 -23.96 13.24 5.94
N GLN A 54 -25.05 12.51 5.67
CA GLN A 54 -25.22 11.79 4.42
C GLN A 54 -25.30 12.77 3.23
N LYS A 55 -26.06 13.86 3.34
CA LYS A 55 -26.13 14.91 2.31
C LYS A 55 -24.76 15.57 2.08
N LYS A 56 -24.02 15.89 3.14
CA LYS A 56 -22.65 16.44 3.04
C LYS A 56 -21.64 15.45 2.46
N LEU A 57 -21.81 14.16 2.71
CA LEU A 57 -20.91 13.12 2.21
C LEU A 57 -21.25 12.70 0.77
N VAL A 58 -22.54 12.69 0.42
CA VAL A 58 -23.07 12.10 -0.81
C VAL A 58 -23.47 13.16 -1.84
N ASP A 59 -24.24 14.16 -1.46
CA ASP A 59 -24.89 15.08 -2.41
C ASP A 59 -24.10 16.39 -2.63
N ASP A 60 -23.53 16.96 -1.56
CA ASP A 60 -22.78 18.23 -1.59
C ASP A 60 -21.26 18.03 -1.62
N ASN A 61 -20.79 16.81 -1.87
CA ASN A 61 -19.37 16.49 -1.97
C ASN A 61 -18.91 16.62 -3.44
N PRO A 62 -18.19 17.69 -3.84
CA PRO A 62 -17.67 17.84 -5.20
C PRO A 62 -16.65 16.74 -5.57
N PHE A 63 -16.28 15.87 -4.62
CA PHE A 63 -15.27 14.84 -4.77
C PHE A 63 -15.82 13.41 -4.85
N HIS A 64 -17.12 13.23 -5.06
CA HIS A 64 -17.79 11.92 -5.20
C HIS A 64 -17.31 11.07 -6.40
N ARG A 65 -16.37 11.57 -7.22
CA ARG A 65 -15.76 10.83 -8.33
C ARG A 65 -14.28 10.46 -8.13
N SER A 66 -13.60 10.90 -7.06
CA SER A 66 -12.13 10.73 -6.99
C SER A 66 -11.45 10.82 -5.61
N LEU A 67 -12.09 11.32 -4.54
CA LEU A 67 -11.41 11.51 -3.24
C LEU A 67 -10.97 10.24 -2.51
N PRO A 68 -11.78 9.15 -2.46
CA PRO A 68 -11.39 7.94 -1.75
C PRO A 68 -10.09 7.38 -2.31
N VAL A 69 -9.93 7.44 -3.63
CA VAL A 69 -8.70 6.98 -4.30
C VAL A 69 -7.52 7.87 -3.92
N LEU A 70 -7.68 9.20 -3.91
CA LEU A 70 -6.58 10.11 -3.56
C LEU A 70 -6.13 9.94 -2.10
N ILE A 71 -7.08 9.86 -1.16
CA ILE A 71 -6.78 9.65 0.27
C ILE A 71 -6.13 8.29 0.49
N ILE A 72 -6.69 7.23 -0.09
CA ILE A 72 -6.11 5.88 -0.01
C ILE A 72 -4.71 5.85 -0.66
N THR A 73 -4.53 6.52 -1.80
CA THR A 73 -3.21 6.65 -2.45
C THR A 73 -2.22 7.35 -1.52
N LYS A 74 -2.62 8.43 -0.86
CA LYS A 74 -1.76 9.17 0.08
C LYS A 74 -1.43 8.36 1.34
N ILE A 75 -2.38 7.59 1.86
CA ILE A 75 -2.13 6.67 2.98
C ILE A 75 -1.13 5.60 2.55
N LEU A 76 -1.32 4.98 1.38
CA LEU A 76 -0.38 3.99 0.85
C LEU A 76 1.00 4.59 0.57
N GLU A 77 1.08 5.79 -0.01
CA GLU A 77 2.33 6.56 -0.17
C GLU A 77 3.05 6.78 1.14
N TYR A 78 2.31 7.16 2.17
CA TYR A 78 2.86 7.39 3.49
C TYR A 78 3.34 6.10 4.16
N CYS A 79 2.51 5.04 4.17
CA CYS A 79 2.88 3.73 4.67
C CYS A 79 4.10 3.17 3.94
N TRP A 80 4.13 3.28 2.61
CA TRP A 80 5.26 2.88 1.78
C TRP A 80 6.54 3.62 2.15
N ARG A 81 6.46 4.95 2.29
CA ARG A 81 7.60 5.76 2.69
C ARG A 81 8.14 5.33 4.06
N ILE A 82 7.26 5.05 5.02
CA ILE A 82 7.68 4.55 6.34
C ILE A 82 8.38 3.20 6.18
N SER A 83 7.74 2.23 5.53
CA SER A 83 8.26 0.87 5.38
C SER A 83 9.56 0.78 4.56
N THR A 84 9.81 1.73 3.67
CA THR A 84 11.04 1.81 2.86
C THR A 84 12.09 2.78 3.42
N SER A 85 11.72 3.66 4.35
CA SER A 85 12.66 4.54 5.04
C SER A 85 13.50 3.80 6.09
N ASP A 86 12.96 2.71 6.65
CA ASP A 86 13.72 1.86 7.54
C ASP A 86 14.70 0.99 6.74
N ARG A 87 15.99 1.15 7.03
CA ARG A 87 17.09 0.50 6.30
C ARG A 87 17.16 -1.01 6.57
N VAL A 88 16.42 -1.49 7.56
CA VAL A 88 16.55 -2.85 8.09
C VAL A 88 15.76 -3.88 7.28
N THR A 89 14.61 -3.52 6.68
CA THR A 89 13.75 -4.50 5.97
C THR A 89 13.09 -4.05 4.64
N PRO A 90 13.82 -3.45 3.68
CA PRO A 90 13.25 -3.05 2.38
C PRO A 90 12.51 -4.17 1.64
N LEU A 91 12.93 -5.42 1.83
CA LEU A 91 12.33 -6.61 1.23
C LEU A 91 10.95 -6.95 1.81
N ILE A 92 10.69 -6.66 3.09
CA ILE A 92 9.38 -6.93 3.72
C ILE A 92 8.36 -5.94 3.20
N ALA A 93 8.72 -4.66 3.17
CA ALA A 93 7.90 -3.62 2.55
C ALA A 93 7.52 -4.00 1.12
N TYR A 94 8.51 -4.47 0.36
CA TYR A 94 8.32 -4.98 -1.00
C TYR A 94 7.31 -6.13 -1.04
N GLU A 95 7.48 -7.15 -0.20
CA GLU A 95 6.60 -8.31 -0.12
C GLU A 95 5.15 -7.92 0.20
N GLU A 96 4.95 -6.97 1.11
CA GLU A 96 3.64 -6.46 1.50
C GLU A 96 2.98 -5.62 0.40
N ALA A 97 3.72 -4.74 -0.27
CA ALA A 97 3.16 -3.99 -1.40
C ALA A 97 2.75 -4.89 -2.56
N LEU A 98 3.48 -5.98 -2.81
CA LEU A 98 3.04 -6.99 -3.76
C LEU A 98 1.70 -7.62 -3.36
N LYS A 99 1.47 -7.89 -2.07
CA LYS A 99 0.17 -8.41 -1.59
C LYS A 99 -0.96 -7.39 -1.85
N LEU A 100 -0.71 -6.09 -1.68
CA LEU A 100 -1.70 -5.04 -1.96
C LEU A 100 -2.10 -4.98 -3.44
N THR A 101 -1.19 -5.32 -4.36
CA THR A 101 -1.51 -5.35 -5.79
C THR A 101 -2.53 -6.42 -6.19
N LEU A 102 -2.71 -7.44 -5.35
CA LEU A 102 -3.70 -8.50 -5.55
C LEU A 102 -5.13 -8.07 -5.20
N ILE A 103 -5.30 -6.98 -4.43
CA ILE A 103 -6.61 -6.53 -3.94
C ILE A 103 -7.40 -5.83 -5.05
N ASN A 104 -6.76 -4.97 -5.86
CA ASN A 104 -7.44 -4.19 -6.90
C ASN A 104 -6.47 -3.70 -8.00
N LYS A 105 -6.94 -3.64 -9.25
CA LYS A 105 -6.20 -3.08 -10.40
C LYS A 105 -5.74 -1.63 -10.20
N ARG A 106 -6.48 -0.83 -9.42
CA ARG A 106 -6.07 0.55 -9.08
C ARG A 106 -4.86 0.55 -8.14
N PHE A 107 -4.78 -0.38 -7.19
CA PHE A 107 -3.62 -0.53 -6.30
C PHE A 107 -2.40 -0.97 -7.07
N TYR A 108 -2.56 -1.85 -8.06
CA TYR A 108 -1.48 -2.21 -8.98
C TYR A 108 -0.85 -0.95 -9.61
N GLY A 109 -1.65 -0.05 -10.20
CA GLY A 109 -1.13 1.16 -10.82
C GLY A 109 -0.52 2.19 -9.86
N ILE A 110 -0.92 2.18 -8.59
CA ILE A 110 -0.31 3.02 -7.54
C ILE A 110 1.04 2.43 -7.17
N VAL A 111 1.07 1.16 -6.78
CA VAL A 111 2.25 0.44 -6.36
C VAL A 111 3.32 0.42 -7.46
N SER A 112 2.94 0.20 -8.73
CA SER A 112 3.85 0.28 -9.88
C SER A 112 4.58 1.61 -9.99
N ARG A 113 3.94 2.74 -9.64
CA ARG A 113 4.55 4.08 -9.70
C ARG A 113 5.49 4.35 -8.54
N MET A 114 5.31 3.65 -7.43
CA MET A 114 6.07 3.85 -6.19
C MET A 114 7.37 3.03 -6.16
N PHE A 115 7.48 2.03 -7.03
CA PHE A 115 8.63 1.14 -7.19
C PHE A 115 9.68 1.66 -8.18
N ASN A 116 9.90 2.97 -8.23
CA ASN A 116 10.98 3.52 -9.06
C ASN A 116 12.36 3.42 -8.39
N ASN A 117 12.44 3.19 -7.08
CA ASN A 117 13.70 3.01 -6.36
C ASN A 117 13.64 1.71 -5.56
N VAL A 118 14.42 0.72 -5.98
CA VAL A 118 14.42 -0.64 -5.44
C VAL A 118 15.74 -0.89 -4.72
N LYS A 119 15.68 -1.31 -3.45
CA LYS A 119 16.84 -1.71 -2.66
C LYS A 119 16.76 -3.18 -2.28
N LEU A 120 17.74 -3.98 -2.70
CA LEU A 120 17.86 -5.40 -2.43
C LEU A 120 19.15 -5.63 -1.60
N SER A 121 19.02 -6.03 -0.34
CA SER A 121 20.14 -6.34 0.58
C SER A 121 20.06 -7.76 1.13
N SER A 122 21.23 -8.36 1.43
CA SER A 122 21.44 -9.77 1.78
C SER A 122 21.38 -10.05 3.28
N THR A 123 20.93 -9.10 4.12
CA THR A 123 20.47 -9.38 5.50
C THR A 123 19.34 -10.41 5.55
N VAL A 124 18.89 -10.88 4.40
CA VAL A 124 17.79 -11.78 4.13
C VAL A 124 18.33 -13.20 3.95
N THR A 125 17.77 -14.16 4.70
CA THR A 125 18.05 -15.59 4.57
C THR A 125 17.85 -16.10 3.14
N THR A 126 18.65 -17.09 2.73
CA THR A 126 18.64 -17.70 1.38
C THR A 126 17.24 -18.14 0.91
N SER A 127 16.36 -18.57 1.83
CA SER A 127 14.99 -18.97 1.53
C SER A 127 14.13 -17.84 0.98
N ARG A 128 14.21 -16.64 1.58
CA ARG A 128 13.43 -15.47 1.13
C ARG A 128 13.94 -14.91 -0.19
N MET A 129 15.22 -15.17 -0.51
CA MET A 129 15.77 -14.75 -1.79
C MET A 129 15.21 -15.57 -2.97
N GLY A 130 15.00 -16.88 -2.77
CA GLY A 130 14.30 -17.70 -3.77
C GLY A 130 12.88 -17.20 -4.04
N GLU A 131 12.17 -16.76 -2.99
CA GLU A 131 10.84 -16.17 -3.13
C GLU A 131 10.87 -14.82 -3.85
N LEU A 132 11.83 -13.94 -3.53
CA LEU A 132 12.01 -12.67 -4.24
C LEU A 132 12.24 -12.93 -5.74
N HIS A 133 13.16 -13.83 -6.08
CA HIS A 133 13.45 -14.18 -7.48
C HIS A 133 12.20 -14.69 -8.20
N LYS A 134 11.42 -15.57 -7.55
CA LYS A 134 10.16 -16.09 -8.08
C LYS A 134 9.15 -14.97 -8.34
N ARG A 135 9.05 -13.98 -7.44
CA ARG A 135 8.14 -12.84 -7.58
C ARG A 135 8.59 -11.83 -8.63
N LEU A 136 9.89 -11.50 -8.66
CA LEU A 136 10.49 -10.64 -9.70
C LEU A 136 10.43 -11.27 -11.08
N SER A 137 10.42 -12.60 -11.17
CA SER A 137 10.23 -13.33 -12.43
C SER A 137 8.76 -13.59 -12.77
N SER A 138 7.82 -13.22 -11.90
CA SER A 138 6.39 -13.41 -12.14
C SER A 138 5.89 -12.42 -13.18
N VAL A 139 5.09 -12.89 -14.13
CA VAL A 139 4.41 -12.05 -15.13
C VAL A 139 3.49 -10.99 -14.50
N TRP A 140 3.08 -11.24 -13.24
CA TRP A 140 2.24 -10.34 -12.45
C TRP A 140 3.03 -9.37 -11.57
N CYS A 141 4.36 -9.28 -11.72
CA CYS A 141 5.13 -8.30 -10.98
C CYS A 141 4.63 -6.88 -11.34
N PRO A 142 4.28 -6.04 -10.35
CA PRO A 142 3.84 -4.68 -10.58
C PRO A 142 5.01 -3.75 -10.90
N ILE A 143 6.24 -4.20 -10.72
CA ILE A 143 7.42 -3.38 -10.99
C ILE A 143 7.72 -3.45 -12.47
N LYS A 144 7.33 -2.39 -13.17
CA LYS A 144 7.59 -2.27 -14.61
C LYS A 144 8.71 -1.29 -14.92
N HIS A 145 9.03 -0.40 -13.98
CA HIS A 145 9.95 0.70 -14.20
C HIS A 145 10.80 0.95 -12.95
N ILE A 146 12.09 0.64 -13.01
CA ILE A 146 13.04 0.82 -11.91
C ILE A 146 13.96 1.96 -12.30
N VAL A 147 13.77 3.18 -11.80
CA VAL A 147 14.72 4.28 -12.04
C VAL A 147 16.04 4.00 -11.33
N LYS A 148 16.00 3.52 -10.08
CA LYS A 148 17.17 3.31 -9.25
C LYS A 148 17.16 1.91 -8.67
N LEU A 149 18.19 1.12 -8.97
CA LEU A 149 18.42 -0.19 -8.39
C LEU A 149 19.63 -0.12 -7.46
N GLN A 150 19.40 -0.44 -6.20
CA GLN A 150 20.43 -0.63 -5.18
C GLN A 150 20.48 -2.12 -4.85
N VAL A 151 21.62 -2.76 -5.02
CA VAL A 151 21.72 -4.22 -4.91
C VAL A 151 23.06 -4.62 -4.31
N GLU A 152 23.08 -5.67 -3.51
CA GLU A 152 24.33 -6.28 -3.05
C GLU A 152 24.85 -7.32 -4.03
N ILE A 153 26.17 -7.51 -4.07
CA ILE A 153 26.85 -8.40 -5.04
C ILE A 153 26.19 -9.78 -5.17
N PRO A 154 25.90 -10.52 -4.09
CA PRO A 154 25.36 -11.89 -4.21
C PRO A 154 24.02 -11.93 -4.95
N ILE A 155 23.21 -10.90 -4.69
CA ILE A 155 21.88 -10.73 -5.28
C ILE A 155 22.03 -10.36 -6.75
N PHE A 156 22.94 -9.44 -7.05
CA PHE A 156 23.23 -9.02 -8.41
C PHE A 156 23.69 -10.21 -9.26
N GLU A 157 24.66 -10.98 -8.78
CA GLU A 157 25.15 -12.19 -9.45
C GLU A 157 24.01 -13.20 -9.67
N GLN A 158 23.13 -13.39 -8.69
CA GLN A 158 22.01 -14.31 -8.84
C GLN A 158 21.01 -13.83 -9.91
N LEU A 159 20.70 -12.54 -9.95
CA LEU A 159 19.82 -11.96 -10.97
C LEU A 159 20.41 -12.08 -12.38
N MET A 160 21.74 -12.01 -12.52
CA MET A 160 22.42 -12.08 -13.81
C MET A 160 22.66 -13.50 -14.32
N LYS A 161 22.60 -14.53 -13.47
CA LYS A 161 22.80 -15.93 -13.88
C LYS A 161 21.72 -16.45 -14.83
N GLN A 162 20.45 -16.11 -14.59
CA GLN A 162 19.33 -16.59 -15.40
C GLN A 162 18.21 -15.53 -15.49
N PRO A 163 18.42 -14.46 -16.29
CA PRO A 163 17.41 -13.45 -16.44
C PRO A 163 16.22 -14.00 -17.23
N SER A 164 15.04 -14.02 -16.61
CA SER A 164 13.78 -14.31 -17.31
C SER A 164 13.44 -13.15 -18.26
N VAL A 165 12.63 -13.40 -19.30
CA VAL A 165 12.17 -12.33 -20.22
C VAL A 165 11.58 -11.14 -19.46
N HIS A 166 10.83 -11.42 -18.40
CA HIS A 166 10.23 -10.39 -17.56
C HIS A 166 11.29 -9.62 -16.76
N LEU A 167 12.23 -10.33 -16.12
CA LEU A 167 13.33 -9.69 -15.40
C LEU A 167 14.20 -8.85 -16.35
N THR A 168 14.48 -9.33 -17.56
CA THR A 168 15.18 -8.56 -18.60
C THR A 168 14.45 -7.25 -18.92
N HIS A 169 13.13 -7.30 -19.14
CA HIS A 169 12.34 -6.09 -19.36
C HIS A 169 12.35 -5.15 -18.14
N MET A 170 12.29 -5.68 -16.92
CA MET A 170 12.39 -4.84 -15.72
C MET A 170 13.75 -4.16 -15.62
N LEU A 171 14.82 -4.92 -15.81
CA LEU A 171 16.20 -4.43 -15.71
C LEU A 171 16.55 -3.46 -16.86
N SER A 172 15.92 -3.58 -18.03
CA SER A 172 16.13 -2.63 -19.13
C SER A 172 15.65 -1.21 -18.81
N THR A 173 14.72 -1.08 -17.86
CA THR A 173 14.27 0.24 -17.35
C THR A 173 15.22 0.85 -16.32
N VAL A 174 16.27 0.14 -15.89
CA VAL A 174 17.22 0.63 -14.88
C VAL A 174 18.03 1.80 -15.42
N GLU A 175 17.79 2.96 -14.81
CA GLU A 175 18.51 4.20 -15.13
C GLU A 175 19.78 4.38 -14.28
N LYS A 176 19.72 4.00 -13.00
CA LYS A 176 20.81 4.15 -12.02
C LYS A 176 21.04 2.85 -11.26
N LEU A 177 22.23 2.27 -11.36
CA LEU A 177 22.63 1.07 -10.63
C LEU A 177 23.67 1.41 -9.55
N PHE A 178 23.39 1.00 -8.32
CA PHE A 178 24.30 1.10 -7.18
C PHE A 178 24.55 -0.31 -6.63
N ILE A 179 25.77 -0.80 -6.77
CA ILE A 179 26.15 -2.11 -6.25
C ILE A 179 26.94 -1.93 -4.96
N TYR A 180 26.48 -2.56 -3.89
CA TYR A 180 27.13 -2.54 -2.58
C TYR A 180 27.96 -3.81 -2.38
N GLN A 181 29.23 -3.61 -2.05
CA GLN A 181 30.17 -4.64 -1.67
C GLN A 181 30.30 -4.67 -0.15
N ASP A 182 29.84 -5.78 0.45
CA ASP A 182 30.16 -6.16 1.81
C ASP A 182 31.39 -7.09 1.78
N TYR A 183 32.37 -6.88 2.67
CA TYR A 183 33.64 -7.60 2.71
C TYR A 183 33.50 -9.12 2.83
N LYS A 184 32.36 -9.59 3.35
CA LYS A 184 32.10 -11.02 3.51
C LYS A 184 31.71 -11.71 2.20
N TRP A 185 31.40 -10.94 1.15
CA TRP A 185 30.81 -11.46 -0.06
C TRP A 185 31.75 -11.27 -1.26
N GLY A 186 31.71 -12.24 -2.17
CA GLY A 186 32.67 -12.38 -3.27
C GLY A 186 32.69 -11.21 -4.26
N HIS A 187 33.52 -11.35 -5.29
CA HIS A 187 33.67 -10.35 -6.34
C HIS A 187 32.52 -10.42 -7.34
N ILE A 188 32.19 -9.27 -7.93
CA ILE A 188 31.30 -9.21 -9.10
C ILE A 188 32.04 -9.84 -10.28
N THR A 189 31.37 -10.75 -11.00
CA THR A 189 31.94 -11.36 -12.19
C THR A 189 31.81 -10.44 -13.39
N GLU A 190 32.83 -10.44 -14.25
CA GLU A 190 32.80 -9.69 -15.50
C GLU A 190 31.60 -10.06 -16.37
N THR A 191 31.24 -11.36 -16.38
CA THR A 191 30.08 -11.88 -17.10
C THR A 191 28.78 -11.24 -16.60
N SER A 192 28.57 -11.13 -15.28
CA SER A 192 27.37 -10.51 -14.73
C SER A 192 27.24 -9.03 -15.10
N ILE A 193 28.34 -8.28 -15.09
CA ILE A 193 28.33 -6.89 -15.57
C ILE A 193 28.01 -6.82 -17.06
N LYS A 194 28.66 -7.64 -17.89
CA LYS A 194 28.41 -7.66 -19.35
C LYS A 194 26.96 -8.01 -19.68
N THR A 195 26.41 -9.02 -19.02
CA THR A 195 25.00 -9.40 -19.12
C THR A 195 24.12 -8.22 -18.74
N PHE A 196 24.37 -7.59 -17.60
CA PHE A 196 23.56 -6.45 -17.15
C PHE A 196 23.61 -5.28 -18.14
N VAL A 197 24.79 -4.88 -18.60
CA VAL A 197 24.96 -3.75 -19.54
C VAL A 197 24.24 -4.03 -20.87
N THR A 198 24.19 -5.28 -21.31
CA THR A 198 23.43 -5.69 -22.51
C THR A 198 21.92 -5.51 -22.31
N ILE A 199 21.44 -5.71 -21.09
CA ILE A 199 20.02 -5.61 -20.74
C ILE A 199 19.62 -4.15 -20.45
N ALA A 200 20.44 -3.42 -19.69
CA ALA A 200 20.16 -2.11 -19.11
C ALA A 200 20.38 -0.97 -20.11
N THR A 201 19.57 -0.95 -21.18
CA THR A 201 19.68 0.02 -22.27
C THR A 201 19.48 1.48 -21.85
N ASN A 202 18.80 1.73 -20.72
CA ASN A 202 18.56 3.08 -20.18
C ASN A 202 19.58 3.51 -19.10
N LEU A 203 20.59 2.69 -18.83
CA LEU A 203 21.56 2.95 -17.76
C LEU A 203 22.42 4.18 -18.08
N HIS A 204 22.37 5.19 -17.23
CA HIS A 204 23.22 6.38 -17.34
C HIS A 204 24.09 6.62 -16.10
N SER A 205 23.89 5.85 -15.04
CA SER A 205 24.71 5.92 -13.82
C SER A 205 24.98 4.53 -13.26
N LEU A 206 26.26 4.19 -13.13
CA LEU A 206 26.73 2.99 -12.43
C LEU A 206 27.64 3.43 -11.28
N SER A 207 27.42 2.90 -10.09
CA SER A 207 28.25 3.19 -8.93
C SER A 207 28.49 1.93 -8.11
N LEU A 208 29.76 1.70 -7.77
CA LEU A 208 30.20 0.59 -6.93
C LEU A 208 30.61 1.18 -5.58
N TYR A 209 29.99 0.72 -4.50
CA TYR A 209 30.33 1.15 -3.14
C TYR A 209 30.96 0.01 -2.36
N CYS A 210 32.09 0.29 -1.73
CA CYS A 210 32.68 -0.60 -0.75
C CYS A 210 32.31 -0.07 0.65
N THR A 211 31.47 -0.80 1.38
CA THR A 211 31.05 -0.38 2.71
C THR A 211 32.07 -0.85 3.74
N SER A 212 33.03 0.01 4.10
CA SER A 212 33.91 -0.15 5.28
C SER A 212 33.09 -0.27 6.55
N VAL A 213 32.90 -1.50 7.06
CA VAL A 213 32.34 -1.71 8.40
C VAL A 213 33.42 -1.30 9.39
N CYS A 214 33.35 -0.06 9.88
CA CYS A 214 34.08 0.34 11.08
C CYS A 214 33.50 -0.45 12.25
N VAL A 215 34.23 -1.48 12.70
CA VAL A 215 33.94 -2.16 13.96
C VAL A 215 34.31 -1.18 15.08
N PHE A 216 33.32 -0.70 15.82
CA PHE A 216 33.51 0.03 17.08
C PHE A 216 33.38 -0.96 18.24
#